data_AF-A0A8T4NF74-F1
#
_entry.id   AF-A0A8T4NF74-F1
#
_cell.length_a   1.000
_cell.length_b   1.000
_cell.length_c   1.000
_cell.angle_alpha   90.00
_cell.angle_beta   90.00
_cell.angle_gamma   90.00
#
_symmetry.space_group_name_H-M   'P 1'
#
loop_
_entity.id
_entity.type
_entity.pdbx_description
1 polymer ?
#
loop_
_entity_poly.entity_id
_entity_poly.type
_entity_poly.pdbx_seq_one_letter_code
_entity_poly.pdbx_strand_id
1 'polypeptide(L)'
;MAYVDVLLSQWESYGVFDFILPFLLIFAIVFGVLTTTNVFGTNKAVHLIIALVVGILALRVGYVQDFFREAFPRVGVALAVVLIFVILTAIFIPKEHMSGWAIGFYSLGGVAALLVVFNTFSEVSFFGSTWWTDWGSMIIGALLIVGIIIAVSVSGKSSNSNKKPVTFGKWREEE
;
A
#
# COMPACT_ATOMS: atom_id res chain seq x y z
N MET A 1 -29.77 -21.18 -10.77
CA MET A 1 -29.43 -19.96 -10.01
C MET A 1 -29.76 -20.14 -8.52
N ALA A 2 -30.96 -20.59 -8.14
CA ALA A 2 -31.35 -20.82 -6.73
C ALA A 2 -30.36 -21.59 -5.82
N TYR A 3 -29.66 -22.62 -6.34
CA TYR A 3 -28.70 -23.38 -5.53
C TYR A 3 -27.41 -22.63 -5.20
N VAL A 4 -26.98 -21.70 -6.07
CA VAL A 4 -25.76 -20.91 -5.84
C VAL A 4 -26.03 -19.86 -4.76
N ASP A 5 -27.18 -19.22 -4.79
CA ASP A 5 -27.58 -18.23 -3.79
C ASP A 5 -27.68 -18.87 -2.38
N VAL A 6 -28.23 -20.09 -2.32
CA VAL A 6 -28.27 -20.89 -1.08
C VAL A 6 -26.86 -21.26 -0.60
N LEU A 7 -25.95 -21.66 -1.50
CA LEU A 7 -24.57 -21.98 -1.13
C LEU A 7 -23.80 -20.75 -0.63
N LEU A 8 -23.91 -19.61 -1.32
CA LEU A 8 -23.22 -18.37 -0.96
C LEU A 8 -23.72 -17.81 0.36
N SER A 9 -25.04 -17.81 0.59
CA SER A 9 -25.62 -17.41 1.87
C SER A 9 -25.20 -18.35 3.01
N GLN A 10 -25.08 -19.65 2.76
CA GLN A 10 -24.52 -20.58 3.74
C GLN A 10 -23.06 -20.23 4.07
N TRP A 11 -22.22 -20.00 3.07
CA TRP A 11 -20.81 -19.64 3.27
C TRP A 11 -20.64 -18.32 4.03
N GLU A 12 -21.46 -17.33 3.70
CA GLU A 12 -21.54 -16.08 4.45
C GLU A 12 -21.93 -16.35 5.91
N SER A 13 -22.99 -17.13 6.15
CA SER A 13 -23.45 -17.46 7.51
C SER A 13 -22.44 -18.24 8.34
N TYR A 14 -21.63 -19.10 7.70
CA TYR A 14 -20.54 -19.84 8.34
C TYR A 14 -19.24 -19.02 8.46
N GLY A 15 -19.24 -17.76 8.02
CA GLY A 15 -18.08 -16.88 8.07
C GLY A 15 -16.94 -17.31 7.15
N VAL A 16 -17.20 -18.14 6.12
CA VAL A 16 -16.16 -18.62 5.18
C VAL A 16 -15.41 -17.45 4.54
N PHE A 17 -16.13 -16.38 4.20
CA PHE A 17 -15.54 -15.17 3.62
C PHE A 17 -14.64 -14.40 4.58
N ASP A 18 -14.91 -14.45 5.89
CA ASP A 18 -14.06 -13.84 6.92
C ASP A 18 -12.68 -14.49 7.00
N PHE A 19 -12.52 -15.71 6.48
CA PHE A 19 -11.22 -16.40 6.42
C PHE A 19 -10.62 -16.38 5.01
N ILE A 20 -11.42 -16.69 3.99
CA ILE A 20 -10.91 -16.83 2.61
C ILE A 20 -10.48 -15.47 2.04
N LEU A 21 -11.28 -14.41 2.25
CA LEU A 21 -10.97 -13.11 1.66
C LEU A 21 -9.68 -12.50 2.23
N PRO A 22 -9.45 -12.47 3.57
CA PRO A 22 -8.18 -11.99 4.11
C PRO A 22 -6.99 -12.82 3.65
N PHE A 23 -7.13 -14.15 3.62
CA PHE A 23 -6.07 -15.04 3.16
C PHE A 23 -5.65 -14.76 1.72
N LEU A 24 -6.62 -14.68 0.79
CA LEU A 24 -6.33 -14.43 -0.62
C LEU A 24 -5.65 -13.07 -0.81
N LEU A 25 -6.08 -12.05 -0.08
CA LEU A 25 -5.48 -10.72 -0.18
C LEU A 25 -4.04 -10.71 0.34
N ILE A 26 -3.79 -11.27 1.52
CA ILE A 26 -2.44 -11.34 2.10
C ILE A 26 -1.53 -12.18 1.21
N PHE A 27 -2.01 -13.33 0.74
CA PHE A 27 -1.30 -14.17 -0.22
C PHE A 27 -0.93 -13.38 -1.48
N ALA A 28 -1.88 -12.67 -2.09
CA ALA A 28 -1.65 -11.92 -3.33
C ALA A 28 -0.64 -10.78 -3.12
N ILE A 29 -0.75 -10.03 -2.02
CA ILE A 29 0.16 -8.94 -1.68
C ILE A 29 1.57 -9.48 -1.43
N VAL A 30 1.71 -10.51 -0.60
CA VAL A 30 3.02 -11.10 -0.28
C VAL A 30 3.65 -11.70 -1.54
N PHE A 31 2.89 -12.45 -2.33
CA PHE A 31 3.38 -13.01 -3.59
C PHE A 31 3.84 -11.92 -4.58
N GLY A 32 3.03 -10.85 -4.71
CA GLY A 32 3.33 -9.70 -5.55
C GLY A 32 4.62 -9.00 -5.10
N VAL A 33 4.74 -8.69 -3.80
CA VAL A 33 5.94 -8.06 -3.23
C VAL A 33 7.18 -8.92 -3.44
N LEU A 34 7.13 -10.22 -3.13
CA LEU A 34 8.27 -11.13 -3.33
C LEU A 34 8.70 -11.20 -4.80
N THR A 35 7.72 -11.24 -5.72
CA THR A 35 7.98 -11.31 -7.16
C THR A 35 8.51 -9.99 -7.73
N THR A 36 8.01 -8.84 -7.26
CA THR A 36 8.48 -7.53 -7.72
C THR A 36 9.86 -7.20 -7.16
N THR A 37 10.14 -7.57 -5.91
CA THR A 37 11.43 -7.29 -5.26
C THR A 37 12.52 -8.29 -5.60
N ASN A 38 12.17 -9.46 -6.15
CA ASN A 38 13.09 -10.57 -6.44
C ASN A 38 13.97 -10.96 -5.23
N VAL A 39 13.41 -10.89 -4.01
CA VAL A 39 14.19 -11.10 -2.78
C VAL A 39 14.75 -12.54 -2.70
N PHE A 40 14.08 -13.51 -3.31
CA PHE A 40 14.52 -14.90 -3.44
C PHE A 40 14.91 -15.26 -4.88
N GLY A 41 15.36 -14.26 -5.65
CA GLY A 41 15.67 -14.38 -7.06
C GLY A 41 14.42 -14.51 -7.93
N THR A 42 14.52 -15.22 -9.06
CA THR A 42 13.45 -15.36 -10.05
C THR A 42 12.59 -16.61 -9.85
N ASN A 43 12.79 -17.34 -8.75
CA ASN A 43 12.07 -18.59 -8.51
C ASN A 43 10.65 -18.32 -8.00
N LYS A 44 9.70 -18.26 -8.95
CA LYS A 44 8.28 -18.04 -8.66
C LYS A 44 7.67 -19.11 -7.75
N ALA A 45 8.15 -20.35 -7.78
CA ALA A 45 7.63 -21.41 -6.92
C ALA A 45 7.97 -21.15 -5.44
N VAL A 46 9.17 -20.63 -5.15
CA VAL A 46 9.56 -20.23 -3.80
C VAL A 46 8.68 -19.06 -3.32
N HIS A 47 8.48 -18.05 -4.17
CA HIS A 47 7.60 -16.92 -3.82
C HIS A 47 6.16 -17.39 -3.52
N LEU A 48 5.64 -18.34 -4.31
CA LEU A 48 4.31 -18.91 -4.13
C LEU A 48 4.17 -19.63 -2.78
N ILE A 49 5.11 -20.52 -2.46
CA ILE A 49 5.09 -21.30 -1.21
C ILE A 49 5.18 -20.37 -0.01
N ILE A 50 6.09 -19.38 -0.03
CA ILE A 50 6.25 -18.43 1.07
C ILE A 50 4.98 -17.60 1.25
N ALA A 51 4.43 -17.05 0.17
CA ALA A 51 3.19 -16.29 0.23
C ALA A 51 2.01 -17.12 0.77
N LEU A 52 1.92 -18.40 0.39
CA LEU A 52 0.90 -19.32 0.88
C LEU A 52 1.03 -19.55 2.39
N VAL A 53 2.25 -19.85 2.85
CA VAL A 53 2.53 -20.06 4.28
C VAL A 53 2.22 -18.79 5.08
N VAL A 54 2.67 -17.62 4.61
CA VAL A 54 2.40 -16.34 5.28
C VAL A 54 0.90 -16.04 5.32
N GLY A 55 0.18 -16.24 4.22
CA GLY A 55 -1.26 -16.06 4.16
C GLY A 55 -2.00 -16.95 5.18
N ILE A 56 -1.65 -18.24 5.26
CA ILE A 56 -2.27 -19.17 6.22
C ILE A 56 -1.90 -18.80 7.66
N LEU A 57 -0.64 -18.43 7.92
CA LEU A 57 -0.20 -18.02 9.25
C LEU A 57 -0.90 -16.74 9.71
N ALA A 58 -1.16 -15.80 8.81
CA ALA A 58 -1.89 -14.59 9.14
C ALA A 58 -3.34 -14.89 9.61
N LEU A 59 -3.98 -15.93 9.08
CA LEU A 59 -5.30 -16.37 9.55
C LEU A 59 -5.30 -16.93 10.97
N ARG A 60 -4.15 -17.35 11.52
CA ARG A 60 -4.09 -17.81 12.92
C ARG A 60 -4.30 -16.67 13.91
N VAL A 61 -4.10 -15.42 13.48
CA VAL A 61 -4.17 -14.24 14.33
C VAL A 61 -5.57 -13.64 14.20
N GLY A 62 -6.41 -13.79 15.24
CA GLY A 62 -7.79 -13.27 15.22
C GLY A 62 -7.87 -11.78 14.91
N TYR A 63 -6.89 -11.00 15.36
CA TYR A 63 -6.77 -9.58 15.05
C TYR A 63 -6.74 -9.27 13.54
N VAL A 64 -6.13 -10.13 12.72
CA VAL A 64 -6.10 -9.96 11.25
C VAL A 64 -7.51 -10.12 10.67
N GLN A 65 -8.27 -11.11 11.16
CA GLN A 65 -9.65 -11.32 10.70
C GLN A 65 -10.55 -10.16 11.08
N ASP A 66 -10.45 -9.67 12.32
CA ASP A 66 -11.24 -8.53 12.79
C ASP A 66 -10.92 -7.25 12.01
N PHE A 67 -9.63 -7.00 11.72
CA PHE A 67 -9.22 -5.89 10.87
C PHE A 67 -9.87 -5.97 9.49
N PHE A 68 -9.86 -7.13 8.84
CA PHE A 68 -10.43 -7.28 7.50
C PHE A 68 -11.96 -7.31 7.49
N ARG A 69 -12.60 -7.83 8.53
CA ARG A 69 -14.05 -7.77 8.71
C ARG A 69 -14.55 -6.32 8.71
N GLU A 70 -13.76 -5.41 9.27
CA GLU A 70 -14.09 -3.99 9.27
C GLU A 70 -13.55 -3.25 8.03
N ALA A 71 -12.37 -3.61 7.53
CA ALA A 71 -11.77 -2.97 6.37
C ALA A 71 -12.58 -3.23 5.10
N PHE A 72 -13.04 -4.46 4.84
CA PHE A 72 -13.67 -4.80 3.56
C PHE A 72 -14.98 -4.06 3.29
N PRO A 73 -15.93 -3.97 4.24
CA PRO A 73 -17.11 -3.13 4.05
C PRO A 73 -16.74 -1.68 3.74
N ARG A 74 -15.78 -1.11 4.48
CA ARG A 74 -15.34 0.29 4.32
C ARG A 74 -14.63 0.53 2.98
N VAL A 75 -13.76 -0.39 2.55
CA VAL A 75 -13.13 -0.36 1.21
C VAL A 75 -14.20 -0.43 0.13
N GLY A 76 -15.20 -1.31 0.27
CA GLY A 76 -16.30 -1.41 -0.69
C GLY A 76 -17.05 -0.09 -0.85
N VAL A 77 -17.39 0.57 0.26
CA VAL A 77 -18.03 1.88 0.25
C VAL A 77 -17.10 2.95 -0.35
N ALA A 78 -15.83 3.00 0.05
CA ALA A 78 -14.86 3.96 -0.48
C ALA A 78 -14.65 3.82 -1.98
N LEU A 79 -14.55 2.58 -2.48
CA LEU A 79 -14.45 2.29 -3.90
C LEU A 79 -15.73 2.70 -4.64
N ALA A 80 -16.91 2.44 -4.09
CA ALA A 80 -18.16 2.89 -4.69
C ALA A 80 -18.20 4.42 -4.82
N VAL A 81 -17.76 5.15 -3.80
CA VAL A 81 -17.63 6.62 -3.85
C VAL A 81 -16.67 7.05 -4.95
N VAL A 82 -15.45 6.49 -4.98
CA VAL A 82 -14.46 6.82 -6.03
C VAL A 82 -14.99 6.51 -7.42
N LEU A 83 -15.69 5.39 -7.60
CA LEU A 83 -16.31 5.02 -8.87
C LEU A 83 -17.38 6.01 -9.31
N ILE A 84 -18.26 6.46 -8.40
CA ILE A 84 -19.25 7.50 -8.70
C ILE A 84 -18.54 8.77 -9.17
N PHE A 85 -17.47 9.19 -8.49
CA PHE A 85 -16.68 10.35 -8.90
C PHE A 85 -16.04 10.17 -10.28
N VAL A 86 -15.46 9.01 -10.57
CA VAL A 86 -14.88 8.67 -11.88
C VAL A 86 -15.95 8.70 -12.98
N ILE A 87 -17.14 8.19 -12.72
CA ILE A 87 -18.24 8.20 -13.71
C ILE A 87 -18.69 9.64 -13.99
N LEU A 88 -18.93 10.45 -12.95
CA LEU A 88 -19.36 11.84 -13.12
C LEU A 88 -18.33 12.65 -13.90
N THR A 89 -17.07 12.57 -13.49
CA THR A 89 -15.98 13.26 -14.19
C THR A 89 -15.79 12.79 -15.62
N ALA A 90 -15.92 11.48 -15.90
CA ALA A 90 -15.84 10.96 -17.26
C ALA A 90 -16.96 11.48 -18.18
N ILE A 91 -18.15 11.76 -17.63
CA ILE A 91 -19.30 12.28 -18.38
C ILE A 91 -19.18 13.80 -18.59
N PHE A 92 -18.77 14.54 -17.56
CA PHE A 92 -18.84 16.00 -17.55
C PHE A 92 -17.53 16.71 -17.94
N ILE A 93 -16.38 16.02 -17.92
CA ILE A 93 -15.08 16.62 -18.20
C ILE A 93 -14.58 16.20 -19.59
N PRO A 94 -14.36 17.16 -20.50
CA PRO A 94 -13.76 16.88 -21.81
C PRO A 94 -12.38 16.23 -21.66
N LYS A 95 -12.05 15.28 -22.56
CA LYS A 95 -10.78 14.53 -22.55
C LYS A 95 -9.53 15.43 -22.47
N GLU A 96 -9.62 16.63 -23.05
CA GLU A 96 -8.53 17.61 -23.09
C GLU A 96 -8.14 18.14 -21.69
N HIS A 97 -9.08 18.16 -20.74
CA HIS A 97 -8.82 18.60 -19.36
C HIS A 97 -8.62 17.43 -18.38
N MET A 98 -8.72 16.18 -18.82
CA MET A 98 -8.60 15.01 -17.93
C MET A 98 -7.23 14.91 -17.24
N SER A 99 -6.15 15.36 -17.90
CA SER A 99 -4.80 15.35 -17.33
C SER A 99 -4.69 16.19 -16.05
N GLY A 100 -5.35 17.37 -16.00
CA GLY A 100 -5.35 18.22 -14.81
C GLY A 100 -6.15 17.63 -13.64
N TRP A 101 -7.15 16.79 -13.94
CA TRP A 101 -7.97 16.13 -12.93
C TRP A 101 -7.35 14.84 -12.38
N ALA A 102 -6.28 14.32 -12.98
CA ALA A 102 -5.54 13.17 -12.46
C ALA A 102 -5.12 13.38 -11.00
N ILE A 103 -4.66 14.59 -10.65
CA ILE A 103 -4.28 14.93 -9.28
C ILE A 103 -5.48 14.91 -8.32
N GLY A 104 -6.67 15.26 -8.82
CA GLY A 104 -7.93 15.18 -8.08
C GLY A 104 -8.30 13.74 -7.75
N PHE A 105 -8.15 12.80 -8.70
CA PHE A 105 -8.40 11.38 -8.43
C PHE A 105 -7.36 10.77 -7.50
N TYR A 106 -6.08 11.09 -7.69
CA TYR A 106 -5.03 10.59 -6.80
C TYR A 106 -5.21 11.09 -5.37
N SER A 107 -5.55 12.37 -5.20
CA SER A 107 -5.82 12.94 -3.87
C SER A 107 -7.09 12.37 -3.26
N LEU A 108 -8.20 12.26 -4.01
CA LEU A 108 -9.44 11.66 -3.52
C LEU A 108 -9.24 10.20 -3.13
N GLY A 109 -8.63 9.40 -3.99
CA GLY A 109 -8.32 8.00 -3.71
C GLY A 109 -7.39 7.84 -2.52
N GLY A 110 -6.37 8.70 -2.41
CA GLY A 110 -5.46 8.73 -1.26
C GLY A 110 -6.18 9.06 0.05
N VAL A 111 -7.03 10.09 0.06
CA VAL A 111 -7.82 10.47 1.24
C VAL A 111 -8.80 9.36 1.60
N ALA A 112 -9.51 8.79 0.63
CA ALA A 112 -10.43 7.68 0.86
C ALA A 112 -9.70 6.47 1.47
N ALA A 113 -8.54 6.11 0.94
CA ALA A 113 -7.72 5.03 1.48
C ALA A 113 -7.24 5.32 2.92
N LEU A 114 -6.75 6.54 3.19
CA LEU A 114 -6.32 6.96 4.52
C LEU A 114 -7.48 6.91 5.52
N LEU A 115 -8.66 7.41 5.13
CA LEU A 115 -9.85 7.36 5.98
C LEU A 115 -10.25 5.93 6.29
N VAL A 116 -10.29 5.04 5.30
CA VAL A 116 -10.63 3.63 5.52
C VAL A 116 -9.64 3.00 6.50
N VAL A 117 -8.34 3.11 6.22
CA VAL A 117 -7.30 2.50 7.05
C VAL A 117 -7.34 3.05 8.47
N PHE A 118 -7.37 4.37 8.63
CA PHE A 118 -7.36 5.01 9.94
C PHE A 118 -8.59 4.64 10.76
N ASN A 119 -9.78 4.72 10.16
CA ASN A 119 -11.00 4.35 10.86
C ASN A 119 -10.97 2.85 11.22
N THR A 120 -10.51 1.97 10.34
CA THR A 120 -10.44 0.52 10.63
C THR A 120 -9.57 0.26 11.85
N PHE A 121 -8.38 0.86 11.90
CA PHE A 121 -7.50 0.74 13.07
C PHE A 121 -8.12 1.31 14.35
N SER A 122 -8.88 2.39 14.24
CA SER A 122 -9.62 2.96 15.37
C SER A 122 -10.70 2.00 15.88
N GLU A 123 -11.45 1.36 14.99
CA GLU A 123 -12.54 0.44 15.36
C GLU A 123 -12.04 -0.78 16.10
N VAL A 124 -10.95 -1.38 15.62
CA VAL A 124 -10.32 -2.53 16.28
C VAL A 124 -9.46 -2.13 17.49
N SER A 125 -9.58 -0.87 17.94
CA SER A 125 -8.86 -0.31 19.09
C SER A 125 -7.34 -0.53 19.03
N PHE A 126 -6.76 -0.54 17.82
CA PHE A 126 -5.34 -0.86 17.64
C PHE A 126 -4.43 0.07 18.43
N PHE A 127 -4.62 1.38 18.25
CA PHE A 127 -3.80 2.41 18.90
C PHE A 127 -4.06 2.53 20.40
N GLY A 128 -5.14 1.94 20.91
CA GLY A 128 -5.45 1.82 22.34
C GLY A 128 -5.08 0.46 22.93
N SER A 129 -4.61 -0.48 22.12
CA SER A 129 -4.31 -1.84 22.58
C SER A 129 -3.07 -1.89 23.47
N THR A 130 -3.00 -2.88 24.35
CA THR A 130 -1.81 -3.15 25.17
C THR A 130 -0.58 -3.36 24.30
N TRP A 131 -0.72 -4.06 23.17
CA TRP A 131 0.38 -4.26 22.23
C TRP A 131 0.93 -2.94 21.67
N TRP A 132 0.06 -2.02 21.25
CA TRP A 132 0.51 -0.72 20.76
C TRP A 132 1.11 0.14 21.87
N THR A 133 0.56 0.06 23.08
CA THR A 133 1.08 0.79 24.24
C THR A 133 2.49 0.32 24.60
N ASP A 134 2.73 -0.99 24.58
CA ASP A 134 4.00 -1.61 24.94
C ASP A 134 5.07 -1.44 23.83
N TRP A 135 4.68 -1.61 22.57
CA TRP A 135 5.62 -1.71 21.44
C TRP A 135 5.61 -0.50 20.50
N GLY A 136 4.55 0.31 20.50
CA GLY A 136 4.34 1.39 19.54
C GLY A 136 5.42 2.47 19.62
N SER A 137 5.83 2.87 20.82
CA SER A 137 6.91 3.84 21.03
C SER A 137 8.25 3.35 20.46
N MET A 138 8.57 2.07 20.67
CA MET A 138 9.78 1.44 20.14
C MET A 138 9.76 1.33 18.61
N ILE A 139 8.61 0.97 18.03
CA ILE A 139 8.44 0.88 16.56
C ILE A 139 8.61 2.26 15.93
N ILE A 140 7.97 3.29 16.47
CA ILE A 140 8.11 4.67 15.97
C ILE A 140 9.56 5.12 16.09
N GLY A 141 10.23 4.84 17.21
CA GLY A 141 11.64 5.13 17.39
C GLY A 141 12.54 4.43 16.37
N ALA A 142 12.31 3.12 16.14
CA ALA A 142 13.07 2.35 15.16
C ALA A 142 12.86 2.86 13.72
N LEU A 143 11.63 3.19 13.35
CA LEU A 143 11.32 3.76 12.04
C LEU A 143 11.99 5.12 11.83
N LEU A 144 12.02 5.98 12.86
CA LEU A 144 12.73 7.26 12.80
C LEU A 144 14.24 7.06 12.60
N ILE A 145 14.84 6.12 13.34
CA ILE A 145 16.28 5.81 13.19
C ILE A 145 16.58 5.29 11.79
N VAL A 146 15.80 4.33 11.29
CA VAL A 146 15.95 3.79 9.92
C VAL A 146 15.76 4.92 8.89
N GLY A 147 14.76 5.77 9.09
CA GLY A 147 14.49 6.93 8.23
C GLY A 147 15.68 7.91 8.19
N ILE A 148 16.31 8.20 9.33
CA ILE A 148 17.50 9.04 9.42
C ILE A 148 18.69 8.39 8.70
N ILE A 149 18.92 7.08 8.90
CA ILE A 149 20.00 6.35 8.22
C ILE A 149 19.82 6.44 6.70
N ILE A 150 18.60 6.21 6.21
CA ILE A 150 18.28 6.34 4.78
C ILE A 150 18.51 7.78 4.31
N ALA A 151 17.98 8.78 5.03
CA ALA A 151 18.14 10.20 4.67
C ALA A 151 19.61 10.60 4.57
N VAL A 152 20.45 10.22 5.53
CA VAL A 152 21.89 10.49 5.52
C VAL A 152 22.60 9.76 4.38
N SER A 153 22.26 8.49 4.14
CA SER A 153 22.88 7.69 3.07
C SER A 153 22.57 8.23 1.66
N VAL A 154 21.36 8.77 1.46
CA VAL A 154 20.94 9.34 0.17
C VAL A 154 21.45 10.77 0.01
N SER A 155 21.54 11.55 1.08
CA SER A 155 22.03 12.94 1.05
C SER A 155 23.53 13.06 0.72
N GLY A 156 24.31 11.98 0.89
CA GLY A 156 25.72 11.95 0.49
C GLY A 156 25.95 11.89 -1.03
N LYS A 157 24.91 11.63 -1.83
CA LYS A 157 25.01 11.51 -3.29
C LYS A 157 24.71 12.84 -3.98
N SER A 158 25.47 13.89 -3.62
CA SER A 158 25.49 15.13 -4.39
C SER A 158 26.20 14.89 -5.73
N SER A 159 25.40 14.85 -6.80
CA SER A 159 25.84 14.88 -8.19
C SER A 159 26.78 16.07 -8.43
N ASN A 160 28.08 15.79 -8.55
CA ASN A 160 29.08 16.75 -8.98
C ASN A 160 29.00 16.89 -10.51
N SER A 161 27.94 17.52 -11.01
CA SER A 161 27.71 17.78 -12.44
C SER A 161 27.71 19.28 -12.75
N ASN A 162 28.81 19.98 -12.47
CA ASN A 162 29.19 21.17 -13.24
C ASN A 162 30.59 21.72 -12.86
N LYS A 163 31.62 20.87 -12.79
CA LYS A 163 32.98 21.39 -12.89
C LYS A 163 33.25 21.69 -14.36
N LYS A 164 32.91 22.91 -14.79
CA LYS A 164 33.44 23.45 -16.05
C LYS A 164 34.96 23.25 -16.01
N PRO A 165 35.60 22.68 -17.05
CA PRO A 165 37.04 22.54 -17.06
C PRO A 165 37.64 23.93 -16.87
N VAL A 166 38.62 24.05 -15.96
CA VAL A 166 39.34 25.29 -15.74
C VAL A 166 40.10 25.61 -17.02
N THR A 167 39.51 26.45 -17.87
CA THR A 167 40.16 26.97 -19.05
C THR A 167 41.05 28.13 -18.60
N PHE A 168 42.35 27.88 -18.53
CA PHE A 168 43.32 28.96 -18.41
C PHE A 168 43.19 29.84 -19.65
N GLY A 169 42.91 31.13 -19.44
CA GLY A 169 42.80 32.10 -20.53
C GLY A 169 44.06 32.07 -21.37
N LYS A 170 43.91 32.08 -22.70
CA LYS A 170 45.03 32.19 -23.63
C LYS A 170 45.82 33.44 -23.26
N TRP A 171 47.09 33.25 -22.90
CA TRP A 171 48.01 34.36 -22.71
C TRP A 171 48.07 35.16 -24.01
N ARG A 172 47.85 36.46 -23.90
CA ARG A 172 48.01 37.40 -25.00
C ARG A 172 49.49 37.37 -25.39
N GLU A 173 49.80 36.75 -26.51
CA GLU A 173 51.08 36.96 -27.19
C GLU A 173 51.09 38.44 -27.61
N GLU A 174 51.86 39.24 -26.88
CA GLU A 174 52.14 40.62 -27.25
C GLU A 174 53.21 40.61 -28.35
N GLU A 175 53.01 41.50 -29.32
CA GLU A 175 53.69 41.65 -30.61
C GLU A 175 55.21 41.79 -30.54
#